data_AF-A0A2V7JI40-F1
#
_entry.id   AF-A0A2V7JI40-F1
#
_cell.length_a   1.000
_cell.length_b   1.000
_cell.length_c   1.000
_cell.angle_alpha   90.00
_cell.angle_beta   90.00
_cell.angle_gamma   90.00
#
_symmetry.space_group_name_H-M   'P 1'
#
loop_
_entity.id
_entity.type
_entity.pdbx_description
1 polymer ?
#
loop_
_entity_poly.entity_id
_entity_poly.type
_entity_poly.pdbx_seq_one_letter_code
_entity_poly.pdbx_strand_id
1 'polypeptide(L)'
;LYRGAWQEWSLTEADVLVPLSQDELRAKVLAIFKHQSQKDTAPFPGAHDDREFWQRVEARNLETAAHADRLGLAEYYAMEAYRILKP
;
A
#
# COMPACT_ATOMS: atom_id res chain seq x y z
N LEU A 1 9.30 0.91 -9.54
CA LEU A 1 9.74 0.32 -8.26
C LEU A 1 8.63 0.38 -7.24
N TYR A 2 8.27 -0.79 -6.72
CA TYR A 2 7.54 -0.91 -5.46
C TYR A 2 8.55 -0.78 -4.31
N ARG A 3 8.35 0.20 -3.40
CA ARG A 3 9.27 0.45 -2.27
C ARG A 3 8.99 -0.45 -1.05
N GLY A 4 8.17 -1.50 -1.19
CA GLY A 4 7.74 -2.33 -0.08
C GLY A 4 6.60 -1.68 0.73
N ALA A 5 6.32 -2.20 1.93
CA ALA A 5 5.31 -1.61 2.82
C ALA A 5 5.86 -0.53 3.78
N TRP A 6 7.15 -0.22 3.72
CA TRP A 6 7.78 0.75 4.63
C TRP A 6 7.71 2.19 4.13
N GLN A 7 7.72 2.37 2.81
CA GLN A 7 7.58 3.67 2.17
C GLN A 7 6.80 3.47 0.88
N GLU A 8 5.72 4.23 0.67
CA GLU A 8 5.12 4.40 -0.65
C GLU A 8 5.59 5.73 -1.25
N TRP A 9 5.50 5.84 -2.57
CA TRP A 9 5.73 7.09 -3.26
C TRP A 9 4.61 8.07 -2.91
N SER A 10 4.96 9.31 -2.57
CA SER A 10 3.93 10.35 -2.47
C SER A 10 3.18 10.48 -3.80
N LEU A 11 1.94 11.00 -3.78
CA LEU A 11 1.17 11.25 -5.00
C LEU A 11 1.95 12.09 -6.02
N THR A 12 2.79 13.02 -5.56
CA THR A 12 3.63 13.87 -6.40
C THR A 12 4.84 13.17 -7.01
N GLU A 13 5.29 12.06 -6.43
CA GLU A 13 6.40 11.25 -6.94
C GLU A 13 5.94 10.03 -7.73
N ALA A 14 4.65 9.71 -7.67
CA ALA A 14 4.04 8.62 -8.38
C ALA A 14 3.90 8.99 -9.87
N ASP A 15 4.34 8.09 -10.74
CA ASP A 15 4.07 8.18 -12.18
C ASP A 15 2.70 7.59 -12.52
N VAL A 16 2.23 6.63 -11.72
CA VAL A 16 0.98 5.90 -11.93
C VAL A 16 0.25 5.72 -10.61
N LEU A 17 -1.05 6.04 -10.63
CA LEU A 17 -2.00 5.73 -9.56
C LEU A 17 -2.93 4.63 -10.03
N VAL A 18 -2.99 3.53 -9.28
CA VAL A 18 -3.85 2.38 -9.60
C VAL A 18 -4.98 2.34 -8.58
N PRO A 19 -6.24 2.60 -8.98
CA PRO A 19 -7.38 2.48 -8.09
C PRO A 19 -7.69 1.02 -7.78
N LEU A 20 -8.19 0.76 -6.56
CA LEU A 20 -8.59 -0.55 -6.08
C LEU A 20 -10.00 -0.47 -5.48
N SER A 21 -10.82 -1.47 -5.81
CA SER A 21 -12.05 -1.77 -5.10
C SER A 21 -11.77 -2.37 -3.72
N GLN A 22 -12.82 -2.44 -2.88
CA GLN A 22 -12.75 -3.08 -1.57
C GLN A 22 -12.33 -4.56 -1.66
N ASP A 23 -12.88 -5.30 -2.63
CA ASP A 23 -12.57 -6.72 -2.81
C ASP A 23 -11.14 -6.94 -3.29
N GLU A 24 -10.63 -6.08 -4.17
CA GLU A 24 -9.22 -6.13 -4.62
C GLU A 24 -8.25 -5.82 -3.47
N LEU A 25 -8.55 -4.81 -2.65
CA LEU A 25 -7.74 -4.51 -1.45
C LEU A 25 -7.76 -5.70 -0.49
N ARG A 26 -8.93 -6.26 -0.22
CA ARG A 26 -9.09 -7.41 0.68
C ARG A 26 -8.31 -8.63 0.17
N ALA A 27 -8.42 -8.95 -1.11
CA ALA A 27 -7.70 -10.07 -1.72
C ALA A 27 -6.18 -9.88 -1.59
N LYS A 28 -5.69 -8.67 -1.86
CA LYS A 28 -4.28 -8.30 -1.71
C LYS A 28 -3.79 -8.43 -0.26
N VAL A 29 -4.52 -7.87 0.70
CA VAL A 29 -4.20 -7.95 2.13
C VAL A 29 -4.13 -9.41 2.60
N LEU A 30 -5.10 -10.23 2.21
CA LEU A 30 -5.11 -11.66 2.54
C LEU A 30 -3.94 -12.42 1.92
N ALA A 31 -3.54 -12.10 0.68
CA ALA A 31 -2.39 -12.72 0.04
C ALA A 31 -1.09 -12.40 0.78
N ILE A 32 -0.92 -11.14 1.20
CA ILE A 32 0.21 -10.68 2.00
C ILE A 32 0.22 -11.36 3.37
N PHE A 33 -0.91 -11.36 4.07
CA PHE A 33 -1.06 -12.02 5.37
C PHE A 33 -0.67 -13.51 5.30
N LYS A 34 -1.22 -14.25 4.33
CA LYS A 34 -0.90 -15.68 4.14
C LYS A 34 0.57 -15.90 3.82
N HIS A 35 1.19 -15.03 3.04
CA HIS A 35 2.61 -15.13 2.73
C HIS A 35 3.49 -14.81 3.96
N GLN A 36 3.09 -13.85 4.79
CA GLN A 36 3.79 -13.54 6.04
C GLN A 36 3.64 -14.64 7.09
N SER A 37 2.44 -15.24 7.23
CA SER A 37 2.17 -16.28 8.22
C SER A 37 2.96 -17.58 7.96
N GLN A 38 3.57 -17.72 6.79
CA GLN A 38 4.48 -18.81 6.44
C GLN A 38 5.94 -18.56 6.88
N LYS A 39 6.27 -17.37 7.41
CA LYS A 39 7.61 -17.01 7.87
C LYS A 39 7.68 -17.07 9.40
N ASP A 40 8.67 -17.79 9.94
CA ASP A 40 8.85 -18.02 11.39
C ASP A 40 9.21 -16.77 12.22
N THR A 41 9.51 -15.64 11.58
CA THR A 41 9.89 -14.40 12.25
C THR A 41 9.42 -13.21 11.42
N ALA A 42 8.77 -12.23 12.07
CA ALA A 42 8.37 -10.98 11.42
C ALA A 42 9.62 -10.29 10.84
N PRO A 43 9.76 -10.17 9.51
CA PRO A 43 10.90 -9.49 8.94
C PRO A 43 10.71 -8.00 9.20
N PHE A 44 11.38 -7.52 10.26
CA PHE A 44 11.42 -6.13 10.71
C PHE A 44 10.11 -5.64 11.35
N PRO A 45 9.95 -5.75 12.68
CA PRO A 45 9.15 -4.77 13.40
C PRO A 45 9.90 -3.43 13.30
N GLY A 46 9.26 -2.38 12.80
CA GLY A 46 9.88 -1.06 12.86
C GLY A 46 10.10 -0.72 14.33
N ALA A 47 11.14 0.03 14.67
CA ALA A 47 11.41 0.37 16.07
C ALA A 47 10.24 1.10 16.79
N HIS A 48 9.26 1.60 16.02
CA HIS A 48 8.14 2.43 16.49
C HIS A 48 6.79 2.12 15.80
N ASP A 49 6.65 1.01 15.05
CA ASP A 49 5.38 0.64 14.39
C ASP A 49 5.06 -0.84 14.60
N ASP A 50 4.14 -1.10 15.52
CA ASP A 50 3.70 -2.44 15.95
C ASP A 50 2.77 -3.12 14.94
N ARG A 51 2.37 -2.43 13.86
CA ARG A 51 1.50 -3.01 12.84
C ARG A 51 2.23 -4.12 12.07
N GLU A 52 1.49 -5.12 11.64
CA GLU A 52 1.96 -6.10 10.67
C GLU A 52 2.08 -5.46 9.27
N PHE A 53 2.90 -6.05 8.40
CA PHE A 53 3.11 -5.53 7.05
C PHE A 53 1.80 -5.46 6.26
N TRP A 54 0.90 -6.44 6.40
CA TRP A 54 -0.42 -6.40 5.75
C TRP A 54 -1.29 -5.23 6.25
N GLN A 55 -1.23 -4.90 7.55
CA GLN A 55 -1.96 -3.76 8.13
C GLN A 55 -1.40 -2.44 7.61
N ARG A 56 -0.07 -2.35 7.47
CA ARG A 56 0.57 -1.18 6.86
C ARG A 56 0.14 -1.00 5.41
N VAL A 57 0.10 -2.08 4.62
CA VAL A 57 -0.35 -2.03 3.23
C VAL A 57 -1.81 -1.57 3.15
N GLU A 58 -2.70 -2.14 3.96
CA GLU A 58 -4.10 -1.74 4.00
C GLU A 58 -4.27 -0.24 4.30
N ALA A 59 -3.73 0.22 5.44
CA ALA A 59 -3.83 1.62 5.88
C ALA A 59 -3.30 2.59 4.81
N ARG A 60 -2.16 2.25 4.21
CA ARG A 60 -1.50 3.06 3.19
C ARG A 60 -2.33 3.18 1.91
N ASN A 61 -2.92 2.08 1.45
CA ASN A 61 -3.75 2.10 0.23
C ASN A 61 -5.01 2.94 0.44
N LEU A 62 -5.60 2.92 1.64
CA LEU A 62 -6.73 3.77 2.02
C LEU A 62 -6.30 5.25 2.12
N GLU A 63 -5.18 5.55 2.76
CA GLU A 63 -4.66 6.92 2.89
C GLU A 63 -4.32 7.55 1.53
N THR A 64 -3.72 6.80 0.61
CA THR A 64 -3.38 7.27 -0.74
C THR A 64 -4.66 7.64 -1.52
N ALA A 65 -5.71 6.83 -1.44
CA ALA A 65 -7.00 7.15 -2.05
C ALA A 65 -7.65 8.39 -1.41
N ALA A 66 -7.68 8.46 -0.08
CA ALA A 66 -8.23 9.62 0.64
C ALA A 66 -7.44 10.91 0.35
N HIS A 67 -6.13 10.82 0.15
CA HIS A 67 -5.32 11.96 -0.23
C HIS A 67 -5.59 12.39 -1.67
N ALA A 68 -5.75 11.45 -2.60
CA ALA A 68 -6.11 11.76 -3.98
C ALA A 68 -7.49 12.45 -4.06
N ASP A 69 -8.47 11.95 -3.33
CA ASP A 69 -9.81 12.55 -3.22
C ASP A 69 -9.77 13.98 -2.68
N ARG A 70 -9.00 14.25 -1.61
CA ARG A 70 -8.80 15.62 -1.09
C ARG A 70 -8.16 16.59 -2.08
N LEU A 71 -7.45 16.08 -3.09
CA LEU A 71 -6.87 16.89 -4.17
C LEU A 71 -7.83 17.07 -5.36
N GLY A 72 -9.04 16.50 -5.30
CA GLY A 72 -10.08 16.61 -6.33
C GLY A 72 -9.99 15.53 -7.43
N LEU A 73 -9.22 14.47 -7.21
CA LEU A 73 -9.25 13.29 -8.09
C LEU A 73 -10.49 12.44 -7.81
N ALA A 74 -10.79 11.50 -8.71
CA ALA A 74 -11.91 10.59 -8.52
C ALA A 74 -11.75 9.76 -7.23
N GLU A 75 -12.86 9.61 -6.51
CA GLU A 75 -12.93 8.82 -5.28
C GLU A 75 -12.84 7.33 -5.59
N TYR A 76 -11.97 6.64 -4.86
CA TYR A 76 -11.82 5.18 -4.90
C TYR A 76 -11.67 4.65 -3.48
N TYR A 77 -12.01 3.38 -3.26
CA TYR A 77 -11.89 2.77 -1.94
C TYR A 77 -10.43 2.71 -1.46
N ALA A 78 -9.53 2.31 -2.36
CA ALA A 78 -8.10 2.25 -2.12
C ALA A 78 -7.32 2.61 -3.39
N MET A 79 -6.05 2.95 -3.23
CA MET A 79 -5.19 3.33 -4.35
C MET A 79 -3.73 2.94 -4.08
N GLU A 80 -3.01 2.51 -5.11
CA GLU A 80 -1.55 2.37 -5.06
C GLU A 80 -0.81 3.36 -5.93
N ALA A 81 0.30 3.84 -5.40
CA ALA A 81 1.21 4.73 -6.09
C ALA A 81 2.47 3.98 -6.56
N TYR A 82 2.74 4.09 -7.86
CA TYR A 82 3.89 3.46 -8.51
C TYR A 82 4.78 4.50 -9.18
N ARG A 83 6.10 4.25 -9.12
CA ARG A 83 7.09 4.97 -9.93
C ARG A 83 7.64 4.06 -11.03
N ILE A 84 7.63 4.51 -12.27
CA ILE A 84 8.18 3.80 -13.43
C ILE A 84 9.70 4.05 -13.45
N LEU A 85 10.49 2.99 -13.48
CA LEU A 85 11.91 3.14 -13.82
C LEU A 85 12.04 3.17 -15.33
N LYS A 86 12.60 4.26 -15.85
CA LYS A 86 13.09 4.28 -17.24
C LYS A 86 14.44 3.55 -17.27
N PRO A 87 14.67 2.67 -18.27
CA PRO A 87 15.89 1.89 -18.38
C PRO A 87 17.13 2.76 -18.61
#